data_AF-A0A2H0B855-F1
#
_entry.id   AF-A0A2H0B855-F1
#
_cell.length_a   1.000
_cell.length_b   1.000
_cell.length_c   1.000
_cell.angle_alpha   90.00
_cell.angle_beta   90.00
_cell.angle_gamma   90.00
#
_symmetry.space_group_name_H-M   'P 1'
#
loop_
_entity.id
_entity.type
_entity.pdbx_description
1 polymer ?
#
loop_
_entity_poly.entity_id
_entity_poly.type
_entity_poly.pdbx_seq_one_letter_code
_entity_poly.pdbx_strand_id
1 'polypeptide(L)'
;MLQRSGYSRCRRGDAAVEEGSYLTKFGSKVYIIHRRGELRAQKIIQKRAFDNDKIEFIWDTVIESINGDDKKVRNLSLKNVKTGAKSNLDVGAIFVFIGFHPNSNITREALRKDNGGYIITDEKMETSI
;
A
#
# COMPACT_ATOMS: atom_id res chain seq x y z
N MET A 1 6.13 4.01 -2.45
CA MET A 1 4.81 3.43 -2.22
C MET A 1 4.84 2.55 -0.98
N LEU A 2 3.96 2.76 0.01
CA LEU A 2 3.99 1.99 1.27
C LEU A 2 2.82 1.01 1.32
N GLN A 3 3.11 -0.30 1.39
CA GLN A 3 2.09 -1.34 1.58
C GLN A 3 2.20 -1.96 2.99
N ARG A 4 1.16 -1.83 3.82
CA ARG A 4 1.01 -2.61 5.06
C ARG A 4 0.15 -3.82 4.76
N SER A 5 0.63 -4.98 5.14
CA SER A 5 -0.16 -6.21 5.21
C SER A 5 -1.12 -6.15 6.42
N GLY A 6 -2.22 -5.40 6.29
CA GLY A 6 -3.40 -5.50 7.14
C GLY A 6 -4.31 -6.65 6.66
N TYR A 7 -4.90 -7.37 7.61
CA TYR A 7 -5.62 -8.63 7.44
C TYR A 7 -6.99 -8.40 6.77
N SER A 8 -7.11 -8.52 5.45
CA SER A 8 -8.37 -8.85 4.77
C SER A 8 -8.09 -9.40 3.36
N ARG A 9 -8.84 -10.42 2.95
CA ARG A 9 -8.51 -11.41 1.90
C ARG A 9 -8.63 -10.91 0.45
N CYS A 10 -8.74 -9.60 0.19
CA CYS A 10 -8.91 -9.08 -1.16
C CYS A 10 -7.96 -7.90 -1.47
N ARG A 11 -7.16 -8.06 -2.53
CA ARG A 11 -6.59 -7.00 -3.40
C ARG A 11 -5.60 -5.97 -2.84
N ARG A 12 -5.29 -5.94 -1.54
CA ARG A 12 -4.35 -4.92 -0.99
C ARG A 12 -2.92 -5.01 -1.58
N GLY A 13 -2.49 -6.20 -1.99
CA GLY A 13 -1.20 -6.39 -2.66
C GLY A 13 -1.22 -6.02 -4.14
N ASP A 14 -2.29 -6.35 -4.84
CA ASP A 14 -2.44 -6.03 -6.26
C ASP A 14 -2.49 -4.53 -6.48
N ALA A 15 -3.31 -3.82 -5.70
CA ALA A 15 -3.44 -2.36 -5.79
C ALA A 15 -2.10 -1.65 -5.61
N ALA A 16 -1.26 -2.13 -4.68
CA ALA A 16 0.04 -1.54 -4.43
C ALA A 16 1.04 -1.75 -5.60
N VAL A 17 0.85 -2.80 -6.40
CA VAL A 17 1.75 -3.07 -7.52
C VAL A 17 1.22 -2.44 -8.82
N GLU A 18 -0.09 -2.48 -9.04
CA GLU A 18 -0.75 -1.85 -10.19
C GLU A 18 -0.59 -0.33 -10.18
N GLU A 19 -0.86 0.33 -9.06
CA GLU A 19 -0.71 1.77 -8.94
C GLU A 19 0.77 2.19 -9.00
N GLY A 20 1.68 1.37 -8.48
CA GLY A 20 3.12 1.57 -8.65
C GLY A 20 3.52 1.55 -10.12
N SER A 21 3.02 0.58 -10.88
CA SER A 21 3.24 0.51 -12.32
C SER A 21 2.56 1.66 -13.07
N TYR A 22 1.41 2.15 -12.62
CA TYR A 22 0.76 3.31 -13.21
C TYR A 22 1.59 4.58 -13.02
N LEU A 23 2.17 4.78 -11.83
CA LEU A 23 3.04 5.92 -11.51
C LEU A 23 4.31 5.99 -12.37
N THR A 24 4.79 4.86 -12.92
CA THR A 24 5.95 4.87 -13.84
C THR A 24 5.72 5.62 -15.15
N LYS A 25 4.45 5.93 -15.48
CA LYS A 25 4.09 6.79 -16.61
C LYS A 25 4.43 8.26 -16.36
N PHE A 26 4.47 8.68 -15.10
CA PHE A 26 4.69 10.08 -14.70
C PHE A 26 6.04 10.30 -14.02
N GLY A 27 6.54 9.31 -13.28
CA GLY A 27 7.81 9.36 -12.58
C GLY A 27 9.00 8.86 -13.40
N SER A 28 10.18 9.38 -13.10
CA SER A 28 11.45 8.83 -13.62
C SER A 28 11.77 7.46 -13.00
N LYS A 29 11.47 7.29 -11.71
CA LYS A 29 11.69 6.06 -10.95
C LYS A 29 10.67 5.92 -9.83
N VAL A 30 10.18 4.71 -9.60
CA VAL A 30 9.17 4.38 -8.59
C VAL A 30 9.73 3.35 -7.62
N TYR A 31 9.80 3.72 -6.35
CA TYR A 31 10.21 2.81 -5.29
C TYR A 31 8.98 2.19 -4.59
N ILE A 32 8.89 0.87 -4.62
CA ILE A 32 7.89 0.10 -3.86
C ILE A 32 8.55 -0.40 -2.59
N ILE A 33 8.14 0.16 -1.45
CA ILE A 33 8.67 -0.19 -0.13
C ILE A 33 7.70 -1.16 0.51
N HIS A 34 8.19 -2.37 0.80
CA HIS A 34 7.40 -3.42 1.40
C HIS A 34 8.05 -3.94 2.68
N ARG A 35 7.25 -4.08 3.74
CA ARG A 35 7.74 -4.46 5.08
C ARG A 35 8.12 -5.95 5.23
N ARG A 36 7.84 -6.78 4.23
CA ARG A 36 8.11 -8.23 4.19
C ARG A 36 8.78 -8.58 2.86
N GLY A 37 9.54 -9.67 2.79
CA GLY A 37 10.15 -10.17 1.55
C GLY A 37 9.21 -10.83 0.54
N GLU A 38 7.89 -10.74 0.68
CA GLU A 38 6.93 -11.30 -0.28
C GLU A 38 5.76 -10.34 -0.55
N LEU A 39 5.31 -10.29 -1.81
CA LEU A 39 4.07 -9.61 -2.21
C LEU A 39 2.92 -10.60 -2.19
N ARG A 40 1.76 -10.15 -1.72
CA ARG A 40 0.50 -10.90 -1.81
C ARG A 40 -0.22 -10.73 -3.15
N ALA A 41 0.38 -10.01 -4.09
CA ALA A 41 -0.22 -9.74 -5.39
C ALA A 41 -0.29 -11.00 -6.26
N GLN A 42 -1.11 -11.00 -7.31
CA GLN A 42 -1.13 -12.10 -8.29
C GLN A 42 0.22 -12.21 -9.01
N LYS A 43 0.65 -13.44 -9.29
CA LYS A 43 1.96 -13.72 -9.91
C LYS A 43 2.16 -12.96 -11.22
N ILE A 44 1.10 -12.78 -12.03
CA ILE A 44 1.18 -12.05 -13.29
C ILE A 44 1.47 -10.55 -13.09
N ILE A 45 0.87 -9.95 -12.06
CA ILE A 45 1.05 -8.53 -11.72
C ILE A 45 2.46 -8.32 -11.13
N GLN A 46 2.89 -9.24 -10.26
CA GLN A 46 4.25 -9.23 -9.74
C GLN A 46 5.28 -9.29 -10.86
N LYS A 47 5.12 -10.23 -11.80
CA LYS A 47 6.04 -10.38 -12.94
C LYS A 47 6.15 -9.08 -13.75
N ARG A 48 5.01 -8.47 -14.11
CA ARG A 48 5.00 -7.19 -14.83
C ARG A 48 5.73 -6.06 -14.11
N ALA A 49 5.64 -6.03 -12.78
CA ALA A 49 6.33 -5.02 -11.99
C ALA A 49 7.83 -5.31 -11.82
N PHE A 50 8.23 -6.58 -11.75
CA PHE A 50 9.64 -6.97 -11.76
C PHE A 50 10.32 -6.76 -13.12
N ASP A 51 9.57 -6.92 -14.21
CA ASP A 51 10.05 -6.71 -15.58
C ASP A 51 10.14 -5.22 -15.96
N ASN A 52 9.81 -4.28 -15.06
CA ASN A 52 9.79 -2.84 -15.34
C ASN A 52 11.02 -2.13 -14.72
N ASP A 53 11.94 -1.68 -15.58
CA ASP A 53 13.20 -1.02 -15.18
C ASP A 53 13.01 0.28 -14.36
N LYS A 54 11.82 0.90 -14.42
CA LYS A 54 11.52 2.09 -13.63
C LYS A 54 11.08 1.77 -12.20
N ILE A 55 10.81 0.50 -11.89
CA ILE A 55 10.35 0.07 -10.56
C ILE A 55 11.50 -0.55 -9.79
N GLU A 56 11.71 -0.07 -8.57
CA GLU A 56 12.66 -0.68 -7.64
C GLU A 56 11.95 -1.12 -6.36
N PHE A 57 12.19 -2.37 -5.96
CA PHE A 57 11.61 -2.95 -4.76
C PHE A 57 12.58 -2.84 -3.58
N ILE A 58 12.13 -2.22 -2.49
CA ILE A 58 12.85 -2.16 -1.22
C ILE A 58 12.11 -3.07 -0.23
N TRP A 59 12.70 -4.23 0.02
CA TRP A 59 12.14 -5.26 0.88
C TRP A 59 12.46 -5.07 2.35
N ASP A 60 11.68 -5.73 3.19
CA ASP A 60 11.85 -5.80 4.65
C ASP A 60 12.11 -4.42 5.27
N THR A 61 11.46 -3.38 4.75
CA THR A 61 11.74 -2.00 5.12
C THR A 61 10.47 -1.25 5.48
N VAL A 62 10.56 -0.39 6.49
CA VAL A 62 9.49 0.51 6.93
C VAL A 62 9.97 1.96 6.89
N ILE A 63 9.05 2.88 6.67
CA ILE A 63 9.32 4.32 6.76
C ILE A 63 9.19 4.73 8.23
N GLU A 64 10.24 5.32 8.80
CA GLU A 64 10.24 5.89 10.15
C GLU A 64 9.77 7.36 10.14
N SER A 65 10.21 8.14 9.15
CA SER A 65 9.78 9.54 9.00
C SER A 65 9.72 9.98 7.54
N ILE A 66 8.83 10.93 7.27
CA ILE A 66 8.73 11.63 5.99
C ILE A 66 9.32 13.01 6.24
N ASN A 67 10.43 13.33 5.57
CA ASN A 67 11.11 14.60 5.79
C ASN A 67 10.90 15.49 4.55
N GLY A 68 10.48 16.73 4.80
CA GLY A 68 10.12 17.68 3.77
C GLY A 68 9.90 19.06 4.38
N ASP A 69 9.52 20.01 3.54
CA ASP A 69 8.97 21.29 3.96
C ASP A 69 7.44 21.27 3.81
N ASP A 70 6.76 22.38 4.13
CA ASP A 70 5.29 22.48 4.03
C ASP A 70 4.73 22.30 2.61
N LYS A 71 5.59 22.30 1.58
CA LYS A 71 5.19 22.25 0.17
C LYS A 71 5.62 20.96 -0.53
N LYS A 72 6.69 20.31 -0.09
CA LYS A 72 7.24 19.13 -0.78
C LYS A 72 7.93 18.15 0.16
N VAL A 73 7.77 16.87 -0.17
CA VAL A 73 8.61 15.79 0.39
C VAL A 73 10.00 15.92 -0.21
N ARG A 74 11.03 15.75 0.62
CA ARG A 74 12.43 15.76 0.19
C ARG A 74 13.06 14.38 0.28
N ASN A 75 12.84 13.68 1.39
CA ASN A 75 13.33 12.32 1.58
C ASN A 75 12.50 11.53 2.62
N LEU A 76 12.78 10.24 2.66
CA LEU A 76 12.18 9.29 3.61
C LEU A 76 13.29 8.67 4.45
N SER A 77 13.10 8.66 5.77
CA SER A 77 13.93 7.84 6.67
C SER A 77 13.37 6.43 6.67
N LEU A 78 14.20 5.48 6.28
CA LEU A 78 13.85 4.06 6.16
C LEU A 78 14.59 3.24 7.22
N LYS A 79 13.92 2.20 7.72
CA LYS A 79 14.53 1.19 8.60
C LYS A 79 14.22 -0.21 8.07
N ASN A 80 15.26 -0.98 7.84
CA ASN A 80 15.12 -2.39 7.55
C ASN A 80 14.72 -3.14 8.84
N VAL A 81 13.60 -3.87 8.81
CA VAL A 81 13.06 -4.57 9.99
C VAL A 81 13.81 -5.86 10.31
N LYS A 82 14.56 -6.43 9.35
CA LYS A 82 15.38 -7.62 9.57
C LYS A 82 16.78 -7.27 10.08
N THR A 83 17.44 -6.30 9.46
CA THR A 83 18.83 -5.95 9.79
C THR A 83 18.94 -4.80 10.78
N GLY A 84 17.87 -4.03 10.98
CA GLY A 84 17.89 -2.80 11.79
C GLY A 84 18.58 -1.61 11.12
N ALA A 85 19.13 -1.80 9.90
CA ALA A 85 19.85 -0.75 9.18
C ALA A 85 18.93 0.43 8.85
N LYS A 86 19.42 1.64 9.09
CA LYS A 86 18.74 2.88 8.72
C LYS A 86 19.33 3.45 7.44
N SER A 87 18.47 3.95 6.56
CA SER A 87 18.87 4.57 5.30
C SER A 87 17.93 5.72 4.96
N ASN A 88 18.39 6.64 4.11
CA ASN A 88 17.56 7.71 3.59
C ASN A 88 17.29 7.48 2.10
N LEU A 89 16.07 7.75 1.67
CA LEU A 89 15.67 7.66 0.28
C LEU A 89 15.15 9.02 -0.19
N ASP A 90 15.85 9.64 -1.13
CA ASP A 90 15.45 10.91 -1.73
C ASP A 90 14.29 10.68 -2.71
N VAL A 91 13.12 11.25 -2.39
CA VAL A 91 11.91 11.18 -3.21
C VAL A 91 11.11 12.47 -3.06
N GLY A 92 10.50 12.91 -4.17
CA GLY A 92 9.65 14.11 -4.18
C GLY A 92 8.19 13.86 -3.79
N ALA A 93 7.73 12.61 -3.83
CA ALA A 93 6.35 12.25 -3.55
C ALA A 93 6.24 10.88 -2.89
N ILE A 94 5.24 10.73 -2.02
CA ILE A 94 4.91 9.46 -1.37
C ILE A 94 3.43 9.15 -1.57
N PHE A 95 3.16 7.92 -2.00
CA PHE A 95 1.81 7.38 -2.08
C PHE A 95 1.68 6.18 -1.15
N VAL A 96 0.64 6.17 -0.31
CA VAL A 96 0.46 5.19 0.75
C VAL A 96 -0.70 4.26 0.38
N PHE A 97 -0.39 2.98 0.18
CA PHE A 97 -1.34 1.95 -0.24
C PHE A 97 -1.34 0.79 0.75
N ILE A 98 -1.78 1.08 1.97
CA ILE A 98 -1.84 0.13 3.10
C ILE A 98 -3.20 -0.58 3.21
N GLY A 99 -4.09 -0.30 2.26
CA GLY A 99 -5.50 -0.68 2.27
C GLY A 99 -6.35 0.20 3.17
N PHE A 100 -7.66 0.04 3.07
CA PHE A 100 -8.64 0.90 3.73
C PHE A 100 -9.18 0.26 5.01
N HIS A 101 -9.56 1.10 5.96
CA HIS A 101 -10.39 0.72 7.10
C HIS A 101 -11.73 1.44 6.94
N PRO A 102 -12.83 0.73 6.69
CA PRO A 102 -14.14 1.36 6.54
C PRO A 102 -14.61 1.95 7.88
N ASN A 103 -15.26 3.11 7.84
CA ASN A 103 -15.83 3.78 9.03
C ASN A 103 -17.18 3.16 9.44
N SER A 104 -17.30 1.83 9.44
CA SER A 104 -18.57 1.13 9.72
C SER A 104 -18.93 1.08 11.21
N ASN A 105 -18.13 1.69 12.09
CA ASN A 105 -18.42 1.75 13.53
C ASN A 105 -19.49 2.80 13.88
N ILE A 106 -19.82 3.71 12.96
CA ILE A 106 -20.92 4.67 13.14
C ILE A 106 -22.30 4.02 13.00
N THR A 107 -22.37 2.82 12.42
CA THR A 107 -23.63 2.15 12.11
C THR A 107 -24.01 1.13 13.19
N ARG A 108 -25.32 0.87 13.35
CA ARG A 108 -25.87 -0.08 14.34
C ARG A 108 -25.17 -1.45 14.26
N GLU A 109 -24.86 -2.03 15.41
CA GLU A 109 -24.14 -3.32 15.52
C GLU A 109 -24.85 -4.49 14.81
N ALA A 110 -26.17 -4.39 14.62
CA ALA A 110 -26.98 -5.41 13.96
C ALA A 110 -26.74 -5.53 12.43
N LEU A 111 -26.03 -4.58 11.81
CA LEU A 111 -25.70 -4.67 10.39
C LEU A 111 -24.60 -5.72 10.14
N ARG A 112 -24.84 -6.60 9.17
CA ARG A 112 -23.85 -7.59 8.76
C ARG A 112 -22.65 -6.91 8.12
N LYS A 113 -21.46 -7.27 8.59
CA LYS A 113 -20.17 -6.81 8.07
C LYS A 113 -19.37 -7.99 7.55
N ASP A 114 -18.54 -7.77 6.54
CA ASP A 114 -17.57 -8.74 6.07
C ASP A 114 -16.34 -8.82 7.00
N ASN A 115 -15.41 -9.75 6.73
CA ASN A 115 -14.17 -9.88 7.48
C ASN A 115 -13.23 -8.66 7.38
N GLY A 116 -13.49 -7.72 6.45
CA GLY A 116 -12.78 -6.46 6.29
C GLY A 116 -13.45 -5.28 6.99
N GLY A 117 -14.59 -5.51 7.66
CA GLY A 117 -15.38 -4.48 8.32
C GLY A 117 -16.30 -3.68 7.40
N TYR A 118 -16.44 -4.06 6.12
CA TYR A 118 -17.35 -3.42 5.19
C TYR A 118 -18.79 -3.87 5.44
N ILE A 119 -19.75 -2.96 5.30
CA ILE A 119 -21.17 -3.29 5.38
C ILE A 119 -21.55 -4.09 4.13
N ILE A 120 -22.20 -5.23 4.34
CA ILE A 120 -22.66 -6.07 3.23
C ILE A 120 -23.95 -5.47 2.69
N THR A 121 -23.97 -5.23 1.38
CA THR A 121 -25.15 -4.77 0.63
C THR A 121 -25.48 -5.74 -0.49
N ASP A 122 -26.73 -5.71 -0.95
CA ASP A 122 -27.15 -6.40 -2.17
C ASP A 122 -26.91 -5.55 -3.44
N GLU A 123 -27.39 -6.03 -4.59
CA GLU A 123 -27.26 -5.33 -5.88
C GLU A 123 -28.02 -4.00 -5.94
N LYS A 124 -29.01 -3.80 -5.08
CA LYS A 124 -29.79 -2.55 -4.95
C LYS A 124 -29.20 -1.61 -3.90
N MET A 125 -28.06 -1.96 -3.30
CA MET A 125 -27.45 -1.26 -2.17
C MET A 125 -28.27 -1.33 -0.87
N GLU A 126 -29.18 -2.31 -0.74
CA GLU A 126 -29.95 -2.54 0.48
C GLU A 126 -29.08 -3.25 1.53
N THR A 127 -29.24 -2.86 2.79
CA THR A 127 -28.53 -3.46 3.93
C THR A 127 -29.30 -4.64 4.52
N SER A 128 -28.71 -5.35 5.48
CA SER A 128 -29.37 -6.48 6.15
C SER A 128 -30.58 -6.11 7.03
N ILE A 129 -30.91 -4.82 7.12
CA ILE A 129 -32.00 -4.21 7.88
C ILE A 129 -32.57 -3.10 7.02
#